data_AF-A0A644ZY58-F1
#
_entry.id   AF-A0A644ZY58-F1
#
_cell.length_a   1.000
_cell.length_b   1.000
_cell.length_c   1.000
_cell.angle_alpha   90.00
_cell.angle_beta   90.00
_cell.angle_gamma   90.00
#
_symmetry.space_group_name_H-M   'P 1'
#
loop_
_entity.id
_entity.type
_entity.pdbx_description
1 polymer ?
#
loop_
_entity_poly.entity_id
_entity_poly.type
_entity_poly.pdbx_seq_one_letter_code
_entity_poly.pdbx_strand_id
1 'polypeptide(L)'
;MFDWAFENYKSYQIVEKGQYAGKAPDGKPVFINDTFSYLLTEEEKKEIRFESDITVPFLLSGMDIPSCGTYSIYLGEEVIHTGNLTTINN
;
A
#
# COMPACT_ATOMS: atom_id res chain seq x y z
N MET A 1 2.54 7.90 30.47
CA MET A 1 2.42 8.28 29.04
C MET A 1 2.58 7.06 28.15
N PHE A 2 3.60 6.22 28.38
CA PHE A 2 3.81 4.98 27.63
C PHE A 2 2.73 3.91 27.86
N ASP A 3 2.23 3.74 29.09
CA ASP A 3 1.25 2.68 29.40
C ASP A 3 -0.04 2.79 28.59
N TRP A 4 -0.59 4.01 28.47
CA TRP A 4 -1.78 4.26 27.66
C TRP A 4 -1.51 4.00 26.16
N ALA A 5 -0.35 4.37 25.64
CA ALA A 5 -0.01 4.12 24.23
C ALA A 5 0.12 2.62 23.94
N PHE A 6 0.74 1.84 24.83
CA PHE A 6 0.85 0.39 24.68
C PHE A 6 -0.50 -0.34 24.74
N GLU A 7 -1.46 0.18 25.51
CA GLU A 7 -2.80 -0.41 25.60
C GLU A 7 -3.68 -0.09 24.39
N ASN A 8 -3.51 1.09 23.78
CA ASN A 8 -4.45 1.61 22.78
C ASN A 8 -3.93 1.49 21.35
N TYR A 9 -2.61 1.52 21.12
CA TYR A 9 -2.04 1.35 19.79
C TYR A 9 -1.70 -0.10 19.52
N LYS A 10 -2.17 -0.59 18.37
CA LYS A 10 -1.81 -1.92 17.86
C LYS A 10 -1.13 -1.77 16.52
N SER A 11 -0.20 -2.68 16.24
CA SER A 11 0.42 -2.79 14.93
C SER A 11 -0.54 -3.48 13.97
N TYR A 12 -0.92 -2.80 12.90
CA TYR A 12 -1.72 -3.37 11.83
C TYR A 12 -0.90 -3.45 10.55
N GLN A 13 -0.94 -4.61 9.91
CA GLN A 13 -0.50 -4.74 8.53
C GLN A 13 -1.58 -4.16 7.63
N ILE A 14 -1.29 -3.02 7.00
CA ILE A 14 -2.25 -2.30 6.17
C ILE A 14 -2.29 -2.89 4.76
N VAL A 15 -1.12 -3.22 4.22
CA VAL A 15 -0.97 -3.88 2.93
C VAL A 15 0.15 -4.92 2.98
N GLU A 16 0.02 -5.94 2.14
CA GLU A 16 1.00 -7.02 2.00
C GLU A 16 1.53 -7.11 0.58
N LYS A 17 2.81 -7.46 0.45
CA LYS A 17 3.39 -7.79 -0.85
C LYS A 17 2.61 -8.96 -1.49
N GLY A 18 2.27 -8.82 -2.76
CA GLY A 18 1.48 -9.79 -3.52
C GLY A 18 -0.03 -9.62 -3.33
N GLN A 19 -0.49 -8.70 -2.48
CA GLN A 19 -1.91 -8.37 -2.36
C GLN A 19 -2.42 -7.76 -3.67
N TYR A 20 -3.58 -8.20 -4.12
CA TYR A 20 -4.21 -7.72 -5.34
C TYR A 20 -4.72 -6.28 -5.17
N ALA A 21 -4.27 -5.37 -6.04
CA ALA A 21 -4.62 -3.96 -6.03
C ALA A 21 -5.58 -3.55 -7.17
N GLY A 22 -5.71 -4.37 -8.22
CA GLY A 22 -6.61 -4.09 -9.34
C GLY A 22 -6.14 -4.69 -10.66
N LYS A 23 -6.60 -4.10 -11.77
CA LYS A 23 -6.17 -4.48 -13.12
C LYS A 23 -5.61 -3.28 -13.87
N ALA A 24 -4.54 -3.51 -14.61
CA ALA A 24 -4.00 -2.53 -15.53
C ALA A 24 -4.92 -2.36 -16.77
N PRO A 25 -4.78 -1.27 -17.55
CA PRO A 25 -5.56 -1.06 -18.77
C PRO A 25 -5.43 -2.18 -19.81
N ASP A 26 -4.34 -2.95 -19.79
CA ASP A 26 -4.11 -4.11 -20.64
C ASP A 26 -4.78 -5.40 -20.12
N GLY A 27 -5.51 -5.32 -19.00
CA GLY A 27 -6.24 -6.42 -18.39
C GLY A 27 -5.40 -7.29 -17.44
N LYS A 28 -4.10 -7.03 -17.28
CA LYS A 28 -3.25 -7.79 -16.36
C LYS A 28 -3.57 -7.49 -14.90
N PRO A 29 -3.52 -8.49 -14.00
CA PRO A 29 -3.66 -8.25 -12.57
C PRO A 29 -2.47 -7.45 -12.06
N VAL A 30 -2.76 -6.56 -11.11
CA VAL A 30 -1.80 -5.66 -10.47
C VAL A 30 -1.76 -5.96 -8.98
N PHE A 31 -0.55 -6.03 -8.45
CA PHE A 31 -0.25 -6.42 -7.08
C PHE A 31 0.62 -5.37 -6.40
N ILE A 32 0.52 -5.32 -5.07
CA ILE A 32 1.37 -4.51 -4.21
C ILE A 32 2.77 -5.14 -4.14
N ASN A 33 3.84 -4.36 -4.31
CA ASN A 33 5.21 -4.88 -4.34
C ASN A 33 5.95 -4.84 -2.98
N ASP A 34 5.30 -4.31 -1.94
CA ASP A 34 5.85 -4.12 -0.61
C ASP A 34 4.83 -4.43 0.49
N THR A 35 5.32 -4.63 1.71
CA THR A 35 4.47 -4.79 2.89
C THR A 35 4.61 -3.56 3.75
N PHE A 36 3.49 -2.98 4.19
CA PHE A 36 3.48 -1.82 5.05
C PHE A 36 2.58 -2.06 6.27
N SER A 37 3.15 -1.79 7.44
CA SER A 37 2.48 -1.90 8.73
C SER A 37 2.61 -0.59 9.49
N TYR A 38 1.57 -0.23 10.25
CA TYR A 38 1.54 1.02 11.00
C TYR A 38 0.89 0.83 12.38
N LEU A 39 1.33 1.62 13.35
CA LEU A 39 0.73 1.66 14.69
C LEU A 39 -0.48 2.59 14.65
N LEU A 40 -1.65 2.05 14.97
CA LEU A 40 -2.90 2.79 14.96
C LEU A 40 -3.73 2.43 16.20
N THR A 41 -4.58 3.36 16.61
CA THR A 41 -5.75 3.05 17.44
C THR A 41 -6.87 2.43 16.60
N GLU A 42 -7.89 1.87 17.26
CA GLU A 42 -9.06 1.31 16.56
C GLU A 42 -9.90 2.40 15.86
N GLU A 43 -9.86 3.65 16.35
CA GLU A 43 -10.47 4.81 15.70
C GLU A 43 -9.70 5.21 14.43
N GLU A 44 -8.39 5.43 14.54
CA GLU A 44 -7.54 5.83 13.41
C GLU A 44 -7.55 4.80 12.27
N LYS A 45 -7.62 3.51 12.62
CA LYS A 45 -7.75 2.43 11.63
C LYS A 45 -8.96 2.61 10.71
N LYS A 46 -10.07 3.18 11.20
CA LYS A 46 -11.27 3.40 10.39
C LYS A 46 -11.11 4.54 9.37
N GLU A 47 -10.12 5.40 9.58
CA GLU A 47 -9.81 6.53 8.71
C GLU A 47 -8.78 6.19 7.63
N ILE A 48 -8.24 4.96 7.65
CA ILE A 48 -7.31 4.50 6.62
C ILE A 48 -8.01 4.43 5.26
N ARG A 49 -7.41 5.08 4.26
CA ARG A 49 -7.83 4.97 2.86
C ARG A 49 -6.67 4.50 1.99
N PHE A 50 -6.99 3.57 1.10
CA PHE A 50 -6.07 3.09 0.07
C PHE A 50 -6.52 3.66 -1.28
N GLU A 51 -5.62 4.32 -1.99
CA GLU A 51 -5.85 4.82 -3.34
C GLU A 51 -4.74 4.32 -4.26
N SER A 52 -5.13 3.71 -5.37
CA SER A 52 -4.19 3.23 -6.39
C SER A 52 -4.32 4.03 -7.67
N ASP A 53 -3.20 4.51 -8.19
CA ASP A 53 -3.08 5.06 -9.54
C ASP A 53 -2.42 4.00 -10.43
N ILE A 54 -3.26 3.20 -11.11
CA ILE A 54 -2.82 2.11 -11.97
C ILE A 54 -2.64 2.61 -13.40
N THR A 55 -1.44 2.46 -13.92
CA THR A 55 -1.08 2.89 -15.27
C THR A 55 -0.76 1.69 -16.18
N VAL A 56 -0.50 1.98 -17.46
CA VAL A 56 0.12 0.98 -18.34
C VAL A 56 1.46 0.54 -17.76
N PRO A 57 1.85 -0.75 -17.82
CA PRO A 57 3.13 -1.21 -17.31
C PRO A 57 4.30 -0.54 -18.05
N PHE A 58 5.29 -0.05 -17.30
CA PHE A 58 6.53 0.51 -17.83
C PHE A 58 7.73 0.00 -17.03
N LEU A 59 8.86 -0.17 -17.72
CA LEU A 59 10.13 -0.50 -17.09
C LEU A 59 10.79 0.80 -16.63
N LEU A 60 10.87 1.01 -15.32
CA LEU A 60 11.71 2.05 -14.75
C LEU A 60 13.18 1.63 -14.91
N SER A 61 14.02 2.55 -15.40
CA SER A 61 15.46 2.28 -15.53
C SER A 61 16.05 1.95 -14.15
N GLY A 62 16.60 0.74 -14.00
CA GLY A 62 17.15 0.25 -12.73
C GLY A 62 16.21 -0.66 -11.92
N MET A 63 15.02 -0.99 -12.41
CA MET A 63 14.16 -2.05 -11.84
C MET A 63 14.10 -3.27 -12.75
N ASP A 64 14.29 -4.46 -12.18
CA ASP A 64 14.09 -5.74 -12.88
C ASP A 64 12.60 -6.08 -13.08
N ILE A 65 11.71 -5.38 -12.36
CA ILE A 65 10.27 -5.63 -12.33
C ILE A 65 9.55 -4.43 -12.96
N PRO A 66 8.65 -4.63 -13.95
CA PRO A 66 7.85 -3.55 -14.53
C PRO A 66 6.92 -2.95 -13.48
N SER A 67 7.01 -1.63 -13.32
CA SER A 67 6.07 -0.86 -12.51
C SER A 67 4.82 -0.59 -13.33
N CYS A 68 3.65 -0.72 -12.70
CA CYS A 68 2.36 -0.41 -13.33
C CYS A 68 1.58 0.64 -12.53
N GLY A 69 2.32 1.56 -11.90
CA GLY A 69 1.78 2.68 -11.15
C GLY A 69 2.18 2.66 -9.68
N THR A 70 1.48 3.46 -8.90
CA THR A 70 1.74 3.67 -7.47
C THR A 70 0.46 3.59 -6.68
N TYR A 71 0.57 3.34 -5.39
CA TYR A 71 -0.55 3.49 -4.46
C TYR A 71 -0.13 4.37 -3.29
N SER A 72 -1.11 5.01 -2.67
CA SER A 72 -0.96 5.81 -1.47
C SER A 72 -1.89 5.29 -0.38
N ILE A 73 -1.37 5.28 0.85
CA ILE A 73 -2.15 5.01 2.05
C ILE A 73 -2.28 6.34 2.80
N TYR A 74 -3.52 6.71 3.09
CA TYR A 74 -3.85 7.91 3.83
C TYR A 74 -4.35 7.56 5.22
N LEU A 75 -4.03 8.40 6.21
CA LEU A 75 -4.69 8.47 7.49
C LEU A 75 -5.34 9.85 7.59
N GLY A 76 -6.68 9.91 7.53
CA GLY A 76 -7.37 11.19 7.44
C GLY A 76 -7.07 11.88 6.11
N GLU A 77 -6.42 13.05 6.13
CA GLU A 77 -5.99 13.77 4.92
C GLU A 77 -4.48 13.62 4.62
N GLU A 78 -3.73 12.95 5.50
CA GLU A 78 -2.28 12.82 5.41
C GLU A 78 -1.87 11.53 4.70
N VAL A 79 -0.86 11.61 3.82
CA VAL A 79 -0.22 10.44 3.22
C VAL A 79 0.79 9.86 4.21
N ILE A 80 0.55 8.63 4.66
CA ILE A 80 1.45 7.92 5.57
C ILE A 80 2.37 6.93 4.85
N HIS A 81 2.03 6.54 3.62
CA HIS A 81 2.87 5.66 2.80
C HIS A 81 2.57 5.83 1.30
N THR A 82 3.60 5.65 0.48
CA THR A 82 3.48 5.50 -0.97
C THR A 82 4.31 4.30 -1.42
N GLY A 83 3.69 3.39 -2.15
CA GLY A 83 4.34 2.18 -2.65
C GLY A 83 4.15 1.99 -4.16
N ASN A 84 4.85 0.99 -4.70
CA ASN A 84 4.83 0.68 -6.12
C ASN A 84 3.91 -0.52 -6.40
N LEU A 85 3.29 -0.47 -7.57
CA LEU A 85 2.47 -1.54 -8.10
C LEU A 85 3.22 -2.33 -9.18
N THR A 86 3.00 -3.64 -9.22
CA THR A 86 3.64 -4.56 -10.17
C THR A 86 2.62 -5.52 -10.80
N THR A 87 2.86 -5.94 -12.04
CA THR A 87 2.08 -7.02 -12.68
C THR A 87 2.63 -8.42 -12.37
N ILE A 88 3.76 -8.51 -11.67
CA ILE A 88 4.39 -9.78 -11.29
C ILE A 88 4.02 -10.10 -9.85
N ASN A 89 3.39 -11.25 -9.63
CA ASN A 89 3.20 -11.81 -8.30
C ASN A 89 4.43 -12.67 -7.98
N ASN A 90 5.29 -12.21 -7.06
CA ASN A 90 6.50 -12.91 -6.62
C ASN A 90 6.26 -13.59 -5.27
#